data_AF-A0A7X9KJR7-F1
#
_entry.id   AF-A0A7X9KJR7-F1
#
_cell.length_a   1.000
_cell.length_b   1.000
_cell.length_c   1.000
_cell.angle_alpha   90.00
_cell.angle_beta   90.00
_cell.angle_gamma   90.00
#
_symmetry.space_group_name_H-M   'P 1'
#
loop_
_entity.id
_entity.type
_entity.pdbx_description
1 polymer ?
#
loop_
_entity_poly.entity_id
_entity_poly.type
_entity_poly.pdbx_seq_one_letter_code
_entity_poly.pdbx_strand_id
1 'polypeptide(L)'
;MTVPETRYATSGDLRIAFQHFGEGPRLLLVPGLVSNIEVCWEHETTTRILDTMARYATVVQFDKRGIGLSDRPDRAPSLAERIADMTAVMDAVGWDRASVLGVSEGGVMGQLFAAEFPERVDRLILHNTFPAARYWDRLPNHVKDGDAPVLAGAQLRERWDSIANGWPDNSQEFVDWIMPTQSGNESFVRWVSRFQRLSASPRDFRRQLDSVFMLDPGDSAQRITSPTLVVHLKGDRVLPVSGGRLLAELITGATYVEVDADDHFSWASPSWRAIVDPMLEFLTGAPVERLAARRFATVVFTDIVDSTRTSGVLGDAAWRAVLDDHDRLARKLVDHHGGRVVKSTGDGLLIVFDAPSQGVDCGRALCHELAGLGIQIRAGVHAGEIEVRDDLDIAGIAVNLAARVEQAASDGEFWASSTVRDMMLGGSAHFDDRGDHELKGIDGTWRLFAVA
;
A
#
# COMPACT_ATOMS: atom_id res chain seq x y z
N MET A 1 10.44 -8.74 8.18
CA MET A 1 10.46 -9.93 9.07
C MET A 1 10.56 -11.21 8.22
N THR A 2 10.84 -12.40 8.77
CA THR A 2 10.65 -13.67 8.03
C THR A 2 9.14 -13.92 7.85
N VAL A 3 8.73 -14.39 6.66
CA VAL A 3 7.31 -14.68 6.38
C VAL A 3 6.77 -15.70 7.42
N PRO A 4 5.65 -15.40 8.12
CA PRO A 4 5.09 -16.31 9.12
C PRO A 4 4.59 -17.62 8.51
N GLU A 5 4.67 -18.70 9.28
CA GLU A 5 4.12 -20.00 8.86
C GLU A 5 2.59 -19.96 8.80
N THR A 6 2.02 -20.39 7.66
CA THR A 6 0.57 -20.56 7.50
C THR A 6 0.08 -21.82 8.23
N ARG A 7 -0.93 -21.66 9.08
CA ARG A 7 -1.59 -22.73 9.86
C ARG A 7 -3.09 -22.72 9.62
N TYR A 8 -3.80 -23.73 10.11
CA TYR A 8 -5.23 -23.89 9.87
C TYR A 8 -6.01 -24.16 11.16
N ALA A 9 -6.98 -23.30 11.46
CA ALA A 9 -7.98 -23.52 12.51
C ALA A 9 -9.14 -24.38 11.97
N THR A 10 -9.91 -25.02 12.86
CA THR A 10 -11.10 -25.79 12.48
C THR A 10 -12.34 -24.99 12.87
N SER A 11 -13.21 -24.70 11.90
CA SER A 11 -14.45 -23.93 12.07
C SER A 11 -15.61 -24.70 11.47
N GLY A 12 -16.33 -25.46 12.31
CA GLY A 12 -17.24 -26.50 11.83
C GLY A 12 -16.49 -27.54 11.00
N ASP A 13 -16.95 -27.76 9.77
CA ASP A 13 -16.33 -28.71 8.83
C ASP A 13 -15.25 -28.09 7.94
N LEU A 14 -14.93 -26.80 8.12
CA LEU A 14 -13.97 -26.06 7.29
C LEU A 14 -12.65 -25.78 8.02
N ARG A 15 -11.59 -25.67 7.23
CA ARG A 15 -10.26 -25.22 7.65
C ARG A 15 -10.04 -23.76 7.28
N ILE A 16 -9.71 -22.95 8.28
CA ILE A 16 -9.47 -21.52 8.14
C ILE A 16 -7.98 -21.26 8.25
N ALA A 17 -7.38 -20.82 7.15
CA ALA A 17 -5.96 -20.49 7.05
C ALA A 17 -5.66 -19.20 7.81
N PHE A 18 -4.64 -19.21 8.66
CA PHE A 18 -4.22 -18.08 9.45
C PHE A 18 -2.70 -18.05 9.65
N GLN A 19 -2.18 -16.87 10.00
CA GLN A 19 -0.80 -16.64 10.39
C GLN A 19 -0.77 -15.92 11.75
N HIS A 20 0.27 -16.18 12.53
CA HIS A 20 0.49 -15.63 13.86
C HIS A 20 1.93 -15.11 13.97
N PHE A 21 2.10 -13.82 14.27
CA PHE A 21 3.42 -13.17 14.26
C PHE A 21 3.44 -11.89 15.11
N GLY A 22 4.64 -11.33 15.31
CA GLY A 22 4.84 -10.09 16.05
C GLY A 22 4.88 -10.27 17.56
N GLU A 23 5.03 -9.15 18.27
CA GLU A 23 5.15 -9.08 19.73
C GLU A 23 4.32 -7.92 20.28
N GLY A 24 3.75 -8.09 21.48
CA GLY A 24 2.96 -7.05 22.16
C GLY A 24 1.48 -7.43 22.36
N PRO A 25 0.59 -6.45 22.55
CA PRO A 25 -0.85 -6.69 22.70
C PRO A 25 -1.44 -7.55 21.59
N ARG A 26 -2.42 -8.39 21.94
CA ARG A 26 -3.09 -9.31 21.01
C ARG A 26 -4.00 -8.55 20.05
N LEU A 27 -3.82 -8.78 18.76
CA LEU A 27 -4.60 -8.16 17.69
C LEU A 27 -5.10 -9.21 16.70
N LEU A 28 -6.41 -9.37 16.59
CA LEU A 28 -7.06 -10.11 15.51
C LEU A 28 -7.32 -9.15 14.33
N LEU A 29 -6.62 -9.35 13.21
CA LEU A 29 -6.83 -8.63 11.97
C LEU A 29 -7.88 -9.37 11.11
N VAL A 30 -9.06 -8.75 10.96
CA VAL A 30 -10.17 -9.28 10.17
C VAL A 30 -10.19 -8.59 8.80
N PRO A 31 -9.89 -9.29 7.70
CA PRO A 31 -9.69 -8.65 6.41
C PRO A 31 -11.00 -8.24 5.72
N GLY A 32 -10.85 -7.34 4.73
CA GLY A 32 -11.90 -6.96 3.80
C GLY A 32 -12.25 -8.04 2.78
N LEU A 33 -13.05 -7.72 1.76
CA LEU A 33 -13.64 -8.67 0.81
C LEU A 33 -12.65 -9.72 0.24
N VAL A 34 -11.43 -9.28 -0.08
CA VAL A 34 -10.38 -10.13 -0.66
C VAL A 34 -9.16 -10.13 0.26
N SER A 35 -8.61 -11.31 0.51
CA SER A 35 -7.38 -11.52 1.26
C SER A 35 -6.60 -12.71 0.69
N ASN A 36 -5.30 -12.70 0.92
CA ASN A 36 -4.43 -13.86 0.78
C ASN A 36 -3.22 -13.65 1.70
N ILE A 37 -3.14 -14.47 2.75
CA ILE A 37 -2.14 -14.31 3.82
C ILE A 37 -0.72 -14.71 3.41
N GLU A 38 -0.51 -15.32 2.24
CA GLU A 38 0.84 -15.60 1.72
C GLU A 38 1.29 -14.53 0.73
N VAL A 39 0.45 -14.21 -0.25
CA VAL A 39 0.78 -13.25 -1.32
C VAL A 39 0.95 -11.82 -0.78
N CYS A 40 0.30 -11.48 0.34
CA CYS A 40 0.46 -10.17 0.97
C CYS A 40 1.91 -9.89 1.43
N TRP A 41 2.76 -10.89 1.57
CA TRP A 41 4.17 -10.68 1.93
C TRP A 41 5.09 -10.43 0.72
N GLU A 42 4.58 -10.62 -0.51
CA GLU A 42 5.36 -10.46 -1.75
C GLU A 42 5.52 -8.98 -2.18
N HIS A 43 4.73 -8.05 -1.62
CA HIS A 43 4.74 -6.64 -2.04
C HIS A 43 5.05 -5.69 -0.89
N GLU A 44 5.90 -4.69 -1.14
CA GLU A 44 6.39 -3.78 -0.10
C GLU A 44 5.27 -2.99 0.59
N THR A 45 4.22 -2.62 -0.15
CA THR A 45 3.14 -1.77 0.34
C THR A 45 2.30 -2.45 1.41
N THR A 46 2.16 -3.78 1.34
CA THR A 46 1.52 -4.63 2.35
C THR A 46 2.51 -5.03 3.43
N THR A 47 3.71 -5.50 3.06
CA THR A 47 4.74 -5.96 4.00
C THR A 47 5.15 -4.87 4.99
N ARG A 48 5.27 -3.59 4.56
CA ARG A 48 5.61 -2.48 5.46
C ARG A 48 4.61 -2.29 6.60
N ILE A 49 3.31 -2.51 6.34
CA ILE A 49 2.27 -2.38 7.36
C ILE A 49 2.34 -3.58 8.29
N LEU A 50 2.44 -4.80 7.75
CA LEU A 50 2.50 -6.01 8.56
C LEU A 50 3.75 -6.04 9.45
N ASP A 51 4.92 -5.66 8.91
CA ASP A 51 6.17 -5.49 9.68
C ASP A 51 6.04 -4.38 10.74
N THR A 52 5.27 -3.33 10.47
CA THR A 52 5.02 -2.28 11.46
C THR A 52 4.09 -2.77 12.56
N MET A 53 2.95 -3.38 12.22
CA MET A 53 2.04 -3.96 13.19
C MET A 53 2.73 -5.01 14.07
N ALA A 54 3.58 -5.86 13.47
CA ALA A 54 4.32 -6.90 14.20
C ALA A 54 5.27 -6.36 15.28
N ARG A 55 5.73 -5.11 15.15
CA ARG A 55 6.57 -4.44 16.15
C ARG A 55 5.80 -3.93 17.37
N TYR A 56 4.49 -3.73 17.22
CA TYR A 56 3.62 -3.14 18.25
C TYR A 56 2.51 -4.07 18.74
N ALA A 57 2.30 -5.20 18.07
CA ALA A 57 1.25 -6.14 18.37
C ALA A 57 1.67 -7.57 18.05
N THR A 58 1.14 -8.51 18.85
CA THR A 58 1.05 -9.91 18.44
C THR A 58 -0.18 -10.03 17.55
N VAL A 59 0.02 -10.23 16.25
CA VAL A 59 -1.02 -10.21 15.22
C VAL A 59 -1.40 -11.62 14.83
N VAL A 60 -2.71 -11.87 14.75
CA VAL A 60 -3.28 -12.99 14.03
C VAL A 60 -4.11 -12.47 12.87
N GLN A 61 -3.71 -12.82 11.65
CA GLN A 61 -4.46 -12.55 10.43
C GLN A 61 -4.91 -13.88 9.82
N PHE A 62 -6.02 -13.87 9.10
CA PHE A 62 -6.57 -15.07 8.49
C PHE A 62 -7.24 -14.77 7.17
N ASP A 63 -7.32 -15.79 6.31
CA ASP A 63 -8.18 -15.73 5.14
C ASP A 63 -9.58 -16.19 5.52
N LYS A 64 -10.60 -15.41 5.16
CA LYS A 64 -11.99 -15.80 5.45
C LYS A 64 -12.37 -17.04 4.65
N ARG A 65 -13.31 -17.85 5.16
CA ARG A 65 -13.91 -18.95 4.39
C ARG A 65 -14.31 -18.48 2.98
N GLY A 66 -13.97 -19.27 1.96
CA GLY A 66 -14.21 -18.93 0.55
C GLY A 66 -13.17 -18.02 -0.11
N ILE A 67 -12.17 -17.54 0.61
CA ILE A 67 -11.12 -16.65 0.10
C ILE A 67 -9.74 -17.19 0.48
N GLY A 68 -8.74 -16.89 -0.36
CA GLY A 68 -7.33 -17.15 -0.09
C GLY A 68 -7.04 -18.63 0.09
N LEU A 69 -6.34 -18.96 1.18
CA LEU A 69 -5.94 -20.33 1.51
C LEU A 69 -6.99 -21.10 2.32
N SER A 70 -8.07 -20.46 2.76
CA SER A 70 -9.14 -21.12 3.50
C SER A 70 -10.04 -21.99 2.62
N ASP A 71 -10.69 -22.98 3.23
CA ASP A 71 -11.63 -23.85 2.52
C ASP A 71 -12.78 -23.05 1.89
N ARG A 72 -13.25 -23.53 0.74
CA ARG A 72 -14.27 -22.86 -0.08
C ARG A 72 -15.62 -23.55 0.09
N PRO A 73 -16.62 -22.91 0.72
CA PRO A 73 -17.95 -23.48 0.85
C PRO A 73 -18.70 -23.47 -0.49
N ASP A 74 -19.65 -24.40 -0.65
CA ASP A 74 -20.48 -24.50 -1.86
C ASP A 74 -21.51 -23.36 -2.00
N ARG A 75 -21.83 -22.68 -0.88
CA ARG A 75 -22.78 -21.56 -0.81
C ARG A 75 -22.13 -20.31 -0.22
N ALA A 76 -22.79 -19.18 -0.42
CA ALA A 76 -22.45 -17.94 0.26
C ALA A 76 -22.46 -18.16 1.79
N PRO A 77 -21.39 -17.78 2.50
CA PRO A 77 -21.33 -17.88 3.95
C PRO A 77 -22.22 -16.80 4.59
N SER A 78 -22.86 -17.17 5.70
CA SER A 78 -23.61 -16.23 6.54
C SER A 78 -22.67 -15.40 7.43
N LEU A 79 -23.17 -14.29 7.95
CA LEU A 79 -22.40 -13.48 8.91
C LEU A 79 -22.04 -14.30 10.16
N ALA A 80 -22.97 -15.08 10.73
CA ALA A 80 -22.71 -15.93 11.89
C ALA A 80 -21.58 -16.96 11.67
N GLU A 81 -21.52 -17.55 10.47
CA GLU A 81 -20.44 -18.44 10.08
C GLU A 81 -19.09 -17.73 9.99
N ARG A 82 -19.07 -16.50 9.45
CA ARG A 82 -17.87 -15.67 9.41
C ARG A 82 -17.40 -15.28 10.83
N ILE A 83 -18.33 -15.06 11.76
CA ILE A 83 -18.00 -14.83 13.18
C ILE A 83 -17.41 -16.09 13.83
N ALA A 84 -17.94 -17.28 13.52
CA ALA A 84 -17.39 -18.54 14.01
C ALA A 84 -15.93 -18.77 13.55
N ASP A 85 -15.54 -18.25 12.38
CA ASP A 85 -14.14 -18.29 11.94
C ASP A 85 -13.23 -17.44 12.84
N MET A 86 -13.71 -16.27 13.27
CA MET A 86 -12.96 -15.40 14.17
C MET A 86 -12.69 -16.11 15.50
N THR A 87 -13.71 -16.75 16.09
CA THR A 87 -13.53 -17.50 17.34
C THR A 87 -12.61 -18.71 17.13
N ALA A 88 -12.79 -19.48 16.05
CA ALA A 88 -11.95 -20.64 15.76
C ALA A 88 -10.46 -20.27 15.62
N VAL A 89 -10.16 -19.15 14.96
CA VAL A 89 -8.79 -18.65 14.79
C VAL A 89 -8.21 -18.16 16.12
N MET A 90 -8.98 -17.41 16.92
CA MET A 90 -8.56 -16.99 18.27
C MET A 90 -8.29 -18.19 19.18
N ASP A 91 -9.17 -19.19 19.18
CA ASP A 91 -9.02 -20.39 20.01
C ASP A 91 -7.80 -21.23 19.58
N ALA A 92 -7.51 -21.30 18.28
CA ALA A 92 -6.35 -22.01 17.75
C ALA A 92 -4.99 -21.44 18.21
N VAL A 93 -4.95 -20.16 18.56
CA VAL A 93 -3.75 -19.51 19.15
C VAL A 93 -3.84 -19.35 20.67
N GLY A 94 -4.91 -19.88 21.30
CA GLY A 94 -5.12 -19.81 22.75
C GLY A 94 -5.50 -18.42 23.27
N TRP A 95 -6.23 -17.63 22.47
CA TRP A 95 -6.67 -16.29 22.87
C TRP A 95 -8.12 -16.27 23.34
N ASP A 96 -8.30 -16.21 24.65
CA ASP A 96 -9.61 -15.95 25.25
C ASP A 96 -10.09 -14.52 24.97
N ARG A 97 -9.17 -13.57 24.78
CA ARG A 97 -9.49 -12.17 24.53
C ARG A 97 -8.39 -11.50 23.71
N ALA A 98 -8.79 -10.62 22.79
CA ALA A 98 -7.89 -9.82 21.97
C ALA A 98 -8.53 -8.49 21.56
N SER A 99 -7.72 -7.56 21.06
CA SER A 99 -8.23 -6.42 20.29
C SER A 99 -8.58 -6.87 18.87
N VAL A 100 -9.60 -6.27 18.26
CA VAL A 100 -10.08 -6.64 16.92
C VAL A 100 -9.94 -5.45 15.99
N LEU A 101 -9.22 -5.62 14.88
CA LEU A 101 -9.16 -4.65 13.79
C LEU A 101 -9.95 -5.20 12.60
N GLY A 102 -11.12 -4.62 12.35
CA GLY A 102 -11.97 -4.95 11.21
C GLY A 102 -11.81 -3.95 10.07
N VAL A 103 -11.39 -4.44 8.90
CA VAL A 103 -11.21 -3.61 7.70
C VAL A 103 -12.35 -3.87 6.72
N SER A 104 -13.01 -2.82 6.23
CA SER A 104 -14.06 -2.96 5.21
C SER A 104 -15.15 -3.93 5.67
N GLU A 105 -15.43 -5.00 4.92
CA GLU A 105 -16.32 -6.09 5.34
C GLU A 105 -15.96 -6.66 6.73
N GLY A 106 -14.67 -6.79 7.04
CA GLY A 106 -14.20 -7.24 8.36
C GLY A 106 -14.63 -6.32 9.50
N GLY A 107 -14.90 -5.04 9.22
CA GLY A 107 -15.47 -4.11 10.18
C GLY A 107 -16.94 -4.40 10.51
N VAL A 108 -17.71 -4.90 9.55
CA VAL A 108 -19.10 -5.36 9.79
C VAL A 108 -19.09 -6.62 10.67
N MET A 109 -18.14 -7.53 10.42
CA MET A 109 -17.92 -8.69 11.28
C MET A 109 -17.49 -8.26 12.69
N GLY A 110 -16.54 -7.32 12.80
CA GLY A 110 -16.07 -6.78 14.09
C GLY A 110 -17.19 -6.12 14.91
N GLN A 111 -18.10 -5.40 14.26
CA GLN A 111 -19.27 -4.80 14.93
C GLN A 111 -20.15 -5.87 15.59
N LEU A 112 -20.54 -6.91 14.85
CA LEU A 112 -21.35 -7.99 15.42
C LEU A 112 -20.58 -8.78 16.48
N PHE A 113 -19.31 -9.08 16.25
CA PHE A 113 -18.48 -9.83 17.20
C PHE A 113 -18.37 -9.11 18.54
N ALA A 114 -18.07 -7.80 18.53
CA ALA A 114 -17.94 -7.01 19.75
C ALA A 114 -19.28 -6.80 20.49
N ALA A 115 -20.41 -6.86 19.78
CA ALA A 115 -21.73 -6.76 20.38
C ALA A 115 -22.21 -8.10 21.00
N GLU A 116 -21.91 -9.23 20.36
CA GLU A 116 -22.35 -10.56 20.81
C GLU A 116 -21.37 -11.22 21.80
N PHE A 117 -20.08 -10.90 21.71
CA PHE A 117 -19.01 -11.49 22.53
C PHE A 117 -18.14 -10.40 23.18
N PRO A 118 -18.72 -9.47 23.95
CA PRO A 118 -17.98 -8.35 24.54
C PRO A 118 -16.84 -8.81 25.46
N GLU A 119 -16.95 -9.98 26.09
CA GLU A 119 -15.91 -10.59 26.92
C GLU A 119 -14.68 -11.05 26.13
N ARG A 120 -14.83 -11.29 24.82
CA ARG A 120 -13.75 -11.71 23.90
C ARG A 120 -13.02 -10.53 23.27
N VAL A 121 -13.49 -9.30 23.47
CA VAL A 121 -12.93 -8.08 22.84
C VAL A 121 -12.34 -7.13 23.89
N ASP A 122 -11.03 -6.85 23.76
CA ASP A 122 -10.35 -5.82 24.59
C ASP A 122 -10.64 -4.41 24.06
N ARG A 123 -10.47 -4.22 22.75
CA ARG A 123 -10.67 -2.98 22.00
C ARG A 123 -11.14 -3.31 20.60
N LEU A 124 -11.93 -2.44 20.00
CA LEU A 124 -12.39 -2.56 18.62
C LEU A 124 -11.83 -1.42 17.77
N ILE A 125 -11.26 -1.75 16.62
CA ILE A 125 -10.80 -0.79 15.61
C ILE A 125 -11.58 -1.08 14.33
N LEU A 126 -12.30 -0.08 13.84
CA LEU A 126 -13.11 -0.15 12.64
C LEU A 126 -12.48 0.76 11.58
N HIS A 127 -11.97 0.16 10.50
CA HIS A 127 -11.25 0.88 9.45
C HIS A 127 -11.98 0.79 8.12
N ASN A 128 -12.30 1.94 7.52
CA ASN A 128 -13.01 2.08 6.23
C ASN A 128 -14.16 1.08 6.12
N THR A 129 -15.12 1.16 7.03
CA THR A 129 -16.27 0.24 7.11
C THR A 129 -17.57 1.02 7.24
N PHE A 130 -18.70 0.33 7.32
CA PHE A 130 -20.02 0.95 7.27
C PHE A 130 -20.96 0.39 8.35
N PRO A 131 -21.94 1.20 8.81
CA PRO A 131 -23.01 0.71 9.67
C PRO A 131 -24.01 -0.13 8.87
N ALA A 132 -24.86 -0.89 9.57
CA ALA A 132 -25.95 -1.65 8.95
C ALA A 132 -26.80 -0.82 7.97
N ALA A 133 -27.31 -1.48 6.92
CA ALA A 133 -28.12 -0.85 5.86
C ALA A 133 -29.34 -0.07 6.40
N ARG A 134 -29.86 -0.47 7.57
CA ARG A 134 -30.96 0.22 8.27
C ARG A 134 -30.64 1.67 8.67
N TYR A 135 -29.36 2.06 8.70
CA TYR A 135 -28.93 3.41 9.05
C TYR A 135 -28.54 4.24 7.82
N TRP A 136 -28.65 3.69 6.62
CA TRP A 136 -28.16 4.37 5.40
C TRP A 136 -28.95 5.63 5.03
N ASP A 137 -30.20 5.73 5.47
CA ASP A 137 -31.03 6.93 5.38
C ASP A 137 -30.44 8.14 6.14
N ARG A 138 -29.57 7.90 7.13
CA ARG A 138 -28.86 8.92 7.90
C ARG A 138 -27.51 9.33 7.32
N LEU A 139 -26.97 8.59 6.33
CA LEU A 139 -25.70 8.92 5.69
C LEU A 139 -25.67 10.33 5.09
N PRO A 140 -26.73 10.82 4.39
CA PRO A 140 -26.74 12.17 3.84
C PRO A 140 -26.49 13.29 4.87
N ASN A 141 -26.89 13.08 6.13
CA ASN A 141 -26.67 14.06 7.21
C ASN A 141 -25.20 14.22 7.62
N HIS A 142 -24.34 13.30 7.17
CA HIS A 142 -22.93 13.22 7.53
C HIS A 142 -22.00 13.52 6.35
N VAL A 143 -22.56 13.82 5.17
CA VAL A 143 -21.80 14.25 3.99
C VAL A 143 -21.40 15.71 4.16
N LYS A 144 -20.14 16.02 3.86
CA LYS A 144 -19.56 17.37 3.87
C LYS A 144 -19.04 17.73 2.49
N ASP A 145 -18.86 19.03 2.25
CA ASP A 145 -18.26 19.52 1.02
C ASP A 145 -16.84 18.96 0.82
N GLY A 146 -16.59 18.42 -0.38
CA GLY A 146 -15.32 17.80 -0.75
C GLY A 146 -15.17 16.34 -0.31
N ASP A 147 -16.20 15.70 0.23
CA ASP A 147 -16.22 14.25 0.40
C ASP A 147 -16.32 13.54 -0.97
N ALA A 148 -15.81 12.29 -1.04
CA ALA A 148 -16.01 11.45 -2.22
C ALA A 148 -17.51 11.19 -2.48
N PRO A 149 -17.94 11.05 -3.75
CA PRO A 149 -19.33 10.77 -4.07
C PRO A 149 -19.86 9.51 -3.40
N VAL A 150 -21.04 9.61 -2.77
CA VAL A 150 -21.73 8.46 -2.17
C VAL A 150 -22.35 7.61 -3.28
N LEU A 151 -21.72 6.47 -3.57
CA LEU A 151 -22.36 5.41 -4.36
C LEU A 151 -23.24 4.58 -3.43
N ALA A 152 -24.52 4.43 -3.79
CA ALA A 152 -25.49 3.66 -3.00
C ALA A 152 -26.37 2.77 -3.88
N GLY A 153 -26.90 1.71 -3.26
CA GLY A 153 -27.88 0.82 -3.89
C GLY A 153 -27.42 0.26 -5.23
N ALA A 154 -28.20 0.51 -6.28
CA ALA A 154 -27.96 -0.02 -7.63
C ALA A 154 -26.63 0.43 -8.23
N GLN A 155 -26.20 1.68 -8.01
CA GLN A 155 -24.95 2.21 -8.56
C GLN A 155 -23.73 1.50 -7.96
N LEU A 156 -23.74 1.29 -6.63
CA LEU A 156 -22.68 0.54 -5.95
C LEU A 156 -22.65 -0.91 -6.43
N ARG A 157 -23.82 -1.54 -6.60
CA ARG A 157 -23.92 -2.90 -7.12
C ARG A 157 -23.40 -3.01 -8.55
N GLU A 158 -23.77 -2.09 -9.43
CA GLU A 158 -23.28 -2.07 -10.82
C GLU A 158 -21.76 -1.96 -10.89
N ARG A 159 -21.14 -1.11 -10.06
CA ARG A 159 -19.67 -1.01 -9.98
C ARG A 159 -19.02 -2.33 -9.55
N TRP A 160 -19.54 -2.95 -8.49
CA TRP A 160 -19.04 -4.24 -8.05
C TRP A 160 -19.31 -5.38 -9.04
N ASP A 161 -20.43 -5.33 -9.77
CA ASP A 161 -20.75 -6.28 -10.83
C ASP A 161 -19.76 -6.17 -11.99
N SER A 162 -19.35 -4.94 -12.35
CA SER A 162 -18.29 -4.69 -13.34
C SER A 162 -16.96 -5.32 -12.92
N ILE A 163 -16.54 -5.05 -11.68
CA ILE A 163 -15.34 -5.67 -11.09
C ILE A 163 -15.43 -7.21 -11.10
N ALA A 164 -16.57 -7.78 -10.72
CA ALA A 164 -16.76 -9.23 -10.71
C ALA A 164 -16.74 -9.84 -12.12
N ASN A 165 -17.27 -9.15 -13.12
CA ASN A 165 -17.25 -9.59 -14.51
C ASN A 165 -15.84 -9.51 -15.11
N GLY A 166 -15.05 -8.52 -14.71
CA GLY A 166 -13.65 -8.38 -15.08
C GLY A 166 -12.70 -9.26 -14.28
N TRP A 167 -13.16 -10.00 -13.27
CA TRP A 167 -12.29 -10.76 -12.39
C TRP A 167 -11.74 -12.03 -13.05
N PRO A 168 -10.41 -12.30 -12.99
CA PRO A 168 -9.31 -11.48 -12.48
C PRO A 168 -8.51 -10.80 -13.61
N ASP A 169 -9.09 -10.71 -14.82
CA ASP A 169 -8.41 -10.31 -16.04
C ASP A 169 -8.38 -8.78 -16.26
N ASN A 170 -9.19 -8.02 -15.51
CA ASN A 170 -9.25 -6.56 -15.53
C ASN A 170 -8.91 -5.94 -14.15
N SER A 171 -7.73 -6.26 -13.62
CA SER A 171 -7.30 -5.72 -12.32
C SER A 171 -7.07 -4.21 -12.33
N GLN A 172 -6.87 -3.59 -13.50
CA GLN A 172 -6.73 -2.14 -13.64
C GLN A 172 -7.97 -1.42 -13.10
N GLU A 173 -9.18 -1.88 -13.46
CA GLU A 173 -10.43 -1.29 -12.99
C GLU A 173 -10.58 -1.39 -11.47
N PHE A 174 -10.13 -2.50 -10.88
CA PHE A 174 -10.10 -2.67 -9.42
C PHE A 174 -9.15 -1.68 -8.77
N VAL A 175 -7.95 -1.50 -9.31
CA VAL A 175 -6.97 -0.54 -8.79
C VAL A 175 -7.48 0.89 -8.95
N ASP A 176 -8.01 1.27 -10.12
CA ASP A 176 -8.48 2.63 -10.40
C ASP A 176 -9.59 3.12 -9.46
N TRP A 177 -10.44 2.19 -9.03
CA TRP A 177 -11.53 2.54 -8.14
C TRP A 177 -11.15 2.42 -6.66
N ILE A 178 -10.47 1.34 -6.27
CA ILE A 178 -10.25 0.99 -4.85
C ILE A 178 -8.94 1.56 -4.32
N MET A 179 -7.92 1.70 -5.17
CA MET A 179 -6.57 2.15 -4.81
C MET A 179 -6.05 3.17 -5.85
N PRO A 180 -6.76 4.28 -6.07
CA PRO A 180 -6.48 5.21 -7.17
C PRO A 180 -5.08 5.83 -7.13
N THR A 181 -4.39 5.87 -5.97
CA THR A 181 -3.01 6.37 -5.92
C THR A 181 -2.02 5.45 -6.64
N GLN A 182 -2.43 4.21 -6.94
CA GLN A 182 -1.62 3.20 -7.64
C GLN A 182 -2.06 2.97 -9.10
N SER A 183 -3.01 3.73 -9.63
CA SER A 183 -3.53 3.55 -11.02
C SER A 183 -2.45 3.54 -12.09
N GLY A 184 -1.44 4.41 -11.97
CA GLY A 184 -0.32 4.52 -12.91
C GLY A 184 0.84 3.55 -12.62
N ASN A 185 0.70 2.65 -11.65
CA ASN A 185 1.77 1.75 -11.23
C ASN A 185 1.57 0.35 -11.82
N GLU A 186 2.14 0.12 -13.01
CA GLU A 186 1.95 -1.15 -13.73
C GLU A 186 2.45 -2.38 -12.95
N SER A 187 3.56 -2.28 -12.21
CA SER A 187 4.03 -3.39 -11.37
C SER A 187 3.05 -3.73 -10.26
N PHE A 188 2.48 -2.70 -9.61
CA PHE A 188 1.42 -2.90 -8.63
C PHE A 188 0.17 -3.54 -9.25
N VAL A 189 -0.28 -3.08 -10.41
CA VAL A 189 -1.44 -3.68 -11.10
C VAL A 189 -1.17 -5.16 -11.44
N ARG A 190 0.05 -5.50 -11.91
CA ARG A 190 0.44 -6.90 -12.16
C ARG A 190 0.44 -7.74 -10.88
N TRP A 191 0.94 -7.19 -9.77
CA TRP A 191 0.91 -7.86 -8.47
C TRP A 191 -0.53 -8.06 -7.98
N VAL A 192 -1.39 -7.03 -8.06
CA VAL A 192 -2.82 -7.14 -7.74
C VAL A 192 -3.48 -8.21 -8.59
N SER A 193 -3.17 -8.28 -9.89
CA SER A 193 -3.71 -9.33 -10.77
C SER A 193 -3.36 -10.74 -10.30
N ARG A 194 -2.13 -10.94 -9.82
CA ARG A 194 -1.70 -12.21 -9.22
C ARG A 194 -2.40 -12.45 -7.88
N PHE A 195 -2.47 -11.44 -7.02
CA PHE A 195 -3.19 -11.50 -5.74
C PHE A 195 -4.66 -11.91 -5.93
N GLN A 196 -5.37 -11.30 -6.88
CA GLN A 196 -6.75 -11.62 -7.21
C GLN A 196 -6.89 -13.09 -7.66
N ARG A 197 -6.08 -13.53 -8.64
CA ARG A 197 -6.08 -14.94 -9.13
C ARG A 197 -5.82 -15.96 -8.02
N LEU A 198 -4.89 -15.66 -7.13
CA LEU A 198 -4.52 -16.56 -6.02
C LEU A 198 -5.47 -16.46 -4.82
N SER A 199 -6.30 -15.41 -4.75
CA SER A 199 -7.30 -15.26 -3.68
C SER A 199 -8.60 -15.99 -4.01
N ALA A 200 -9.13 -15.83 -5.22
CA ALA A 200 -10.42 -16.39 -5.58
C ALA A 200 -10.56 -16.67 -7.07
N SER A 201 -11.22 -17.78 -7.40
CA SER A 201 -11.74 -18.00 -8.76
C SER A 201 -12.85 -16.99 -9.06
N PRO A 202 -13.20 -16.72 -10.35
CA PRO A 202 -14.30 -15.82 -10.69
C PRO A 202 -15.63 -16.21 -10.03
N ARG A 203 -15.92 -17.53 -9.96
CA ARG A 203 -17.13 -18.05 -9.33
C ARG A 203 -17.13 -17.79 -7.82
N ASP A 204 -16.00 -18.00 -7.17
CA ASP A 204 -15.90 -17.80 -5.72
C ASP A 204 -15.92 -16.32 -5.36
N PHE A 205 -15.24 -15.47 -6.12
CA PHE A 205 -15.31 -14.01 -5.92
C PHE A 205 -16.75 -13.50 -6.03
N ARG A 206 -17.50 -13.93 -7.06
CA ARG A 206 -18.91 -13.56 -7.23
C ARG A 206 -19.76 -14.00 -6.03
N ARG A 207 -19.57 -15.23 -5.54
CA ARG A 207 -20.26 -15.74 -4.33
C ARG A 207 -19.93 -14.92 -3.09
N GLN A 208 -18.66 -14.55 -2.90
CA GLN A 208 -18.22 -13.75 -1.77
C GLN A 208 -18.81 -12.34 -1.85
N LEU A 209 -18.82 -11.74 -3.03
CA LEU A 209 -19.45 -10.43 -3.26
C LEU A 209 -20.95 -10.45 -2.92
N ASP A 210 -21.68 -11.46 -3.39
CA ASP A 210 -23.10 -11.61 -3.06
C ASP A 210 -23.33 -11.78 -1.55
N SER A 211 -22.46 -12.51 -0.87
CA SER A 211 -22.45 -12.62 0.60
C SER A 211 -22.28 -11.26 1.27
N VAL A 212 -21.37 -10.40 0.79
CA VAL A 212 -21.12 -9.07 1.38
C VAL A 212 -22.35 -8.18 1.34
N PHE A 213 -23.08 -8.17 0.23
CA PHE A 213 -24.30 -7.36 0.11
C PHE A 213 -25.47 -7.85 0.98
N MET A 214 -25.36 -9.05 1.54
CA MET A 214 -26.35 -9.63 2.45
C MET A 214 -25.97 -9.47 3.92
N LEU A 215 -24.80 -8.90 4.24
CA LEU A 215 -24.38 -8.70 5.62
C LEU A 215 -25.22 -7.59 6.28
N ASP A 216 -25.90 -7.94 7.35
CA ASP A 216 -26.57 -6.99 8.24
C ASP A 216 -26.14 -7.27 9.69
N PRO A 217 -25.29 -6.43 10.30
CA PRO A 217 -24.97 -6.54 11.72
C PRO A 217 -26.12 -6.03 12.61
N GLY A 218 -27.24 -5.59 12.05
CA GLY A 218 -28.40 -5.13 12.79
C GLY A 218 -28.13 -3.85 13.57
N ASP A 219 -28.47 -3.84 14.85
CA ASP A 219 -28.22 -2.74 15.78
C ASP A 219 -26.90 -2.89 16.56
N SER A 220 -26.03 -3.84 16.15
CA SER A 220 -24.82 -4.20 16.91
C SER A 220 -23.96 -3.00 17.29
N ALA A 221 -23.82 -2.02 16.39
CA ALA A 221 -23.07 -0.79 16.68
C ALA A 221 -23.52 -0.09 17.98
N GLN A 222 -24.82 -0.06 18.27
CA GLN A 222 -25.37 0.58 19.48
C GLN A 222 -25.15 -0.26 20.75
N ARG A 223 -24.84 -1.56 20.60
CA ARG A 223 -24.64 -2.51 21.71
C ARG A 223 -23.17 -2.74 22.04
N ILE A 224 -22.24 -2.22 21.24
CA ILE A 224 -20.81 -2.33 21.50
C ILE A 224 -20.46 -1.58 22.79
N THR A 225 -19.79 -2.28 23.71
CA THR A 225 -19.33 -1.72 25.00
C THR A 225 -17.81 -1.62 25.11
N SER A 226 -17.06 -2.30 24.22
CA SER A 226 -15.60 -2.20 24.17
C SER A 226 -15.16 -0.79 23.71
N PRO A 227 -14.05 -0.26 24.24
CA PRO A 227 -13.43 0.94 23.69
C PRO A 227 -13.25 0.79 22.18
N THR A 228 -13.74 1.78 21.42
CA THR A 228 -13.78 1.69 19.96
C THR A 228 -13.09 2.89 19.30
N LEU A 229 -12.25 2.60 18.32
CA LEU A 229 -11.68 3.57 17.39
C LEU A 229 -12.29 3.34 16.01
N VAL A 230 -12.82 4.40 15.39
CA VAL A 230 -13.24 4.41 13.99
C VAL A 230 -12.24 5.24 13.21
N VAL A 231 -11.54 4.63 12.26
CA VAL A 231 -10.63 5.31 11.34
C VAL A 231 -11.22 5.26 9.94
N HIS A 232 -11.43 6.42 9.30
CA HIS A 232 -12.01 6.46 7.96
C HIS A 232 -11.27 7.44 7.06
N LEU A 233 -11.07 7.03 5.81
CA LEU A 233 -10.40 7.82 4.80
C LEU A 233 -11.39 8.70 4.05
N LYS A 234 -11.08 9.99 3.94
CA LYS A 234 -11.97 10.99 3.36
C LYS A 234 -12.27 10.75 1.88
N GLY A 235 -11.27 10.29 1.13
CA GLY A 235 -11.36 10.04 -0.31
C GLY A 235 -11.83 8.63 -0.69
N ASP A 236 -12.22 7.78 0.28
CA ASP A 236 -12.67 6.41 0.02
C ASP A 236 -13.88 6.38 -0.94
N ARG A 237 -13.64 5.88 -2.16
CA ARG A 237 -14.63 5.79 -3.25
C ARG A 237 -15.49 4.53 -3.19
N VAL A 238 -15.18 3.60 -2.28
CA VAL A 238 -15.87 2.32 -2.10
C VAL A 238 -16.88 2.45 -0.97
N LEU A 239 -16.46 2.98 0.17
CA LEU A 239 -17.28 3.21 1.34
C LEU A 239 -17.14 4.67 1.79
N PRO A 240 -18.20 5.49 1.64
CA PRO A 240 -18.09 6.92 1.87
C PRO A 240 -17.76 7.24 3.33
N VAL A 241 -16.94 8.27 3.54
CA VAL A 241 -16.50 8.75 4.87
C VAL A 241 -17.67 9.10 5.81
N SER A 242 -18.82 9.49 5.26
CA SER A 242 -20.06 9.70 6.01
C SER A 242 -20.50 8.45 6.79
N GLY A 243 -20.18 7.25 6.29
CA GLY A 243 -20.40 5.98 6.97
C GLY A 243 -19.59 5.83 8.24
N GLY A 244 -18.30 6.19 8.20
CA GLY A 244 -17.43 6.20 9.39
C GLY A 244 -17.89 7.21 10.44
N ARG A 245 -18.26 8.43 10.01
CA ARG A 245 -18.81 9.47 10.90
C ARG A 245 -20.08 8.99 11.60
N LEU A 246 -21.02 8.42 10.85
CA LEU A 246 -22.27 7.87 11.40
C LEU A 246 -22.00 6.68 12.33
N LEU A 247 -21.05 5.81 11.99
CA LEU A 247 -20.69 4.67 12.83
C LEU A 247 -20.10 5.12 14.17
N ALA A 248 -19.26 6.15 14.17
CA ALA A 248 -18.75 6.76 15.40
C ALA A 248 -19.86 7.42 16.24
N GLU A 249 -20.89 8.00 15.62
CA GLU A 249 -22.08 8.51 16.34
C GLU A 249 -22.90 7.37 16.97
N LEU A 250 -23.03 6.23 16.28
CA LEU A 250 -23.82 5.09 16.75
C LEU A 250 -23.17 4.34 17.93
N ILE A 251 -21.84 4.34 18.00
CA ILE A 251 -21.08 3.60 19.02
C ILE A 251 -20.76 4.54 20.20
N THR A 252 -21.35 4.25 21.36
CA THR A 252 -21.18 5.11 22.55
C THR A 252 -19.72 5.16 22.98
N GLY A 253 -19.15 6.37 23.03
CA GLY A 253 -17.76 6.58 23.45
C GLY A 253 -16.71 6.24 22.39
N ALA A 254 -17.11 6.04 21.12
CA ALA A 254 -16.14 5.85 20.04
C ALA A 254 -15.26 7.09 19.84
N THR A 255 -13.98 6.86 19.58
CA THR A 255 -13.07 7.87 19.06
C THR A 255 -13.11 7.81 17.54
N TYR A 256 -13.20 8.96 16.87
CA TYR A 256 -13.22 9.05 15.41
C TYR A 256 -11.95 9.74 14.90
N VAL A 257 -11.29 9.11 13.93
CA VAL A 257 -10.13 9.65 13.21
C VAL A 257 -10.46 9.65 11.71
N GLU A 258 -10.43 10.84 11.13
CA GLU A 258 -10.57 11.04 9.69
C GLU A 258 -9.20 11.30 9.08
N VAL A 259 -8.86 10.60 8.01
CA VAL A 259 -7.57 10.73 7.33
C VAL A 259 -7.77 11.24 5.91
N ASP A 260 -7.00 12.26 5.53
CA ASP A 260 -7.01 12.79 4.17
C ASP A 260 -6.18 11.87 3.25
N ALA A 261 -6.85 10.88 2.68
CA ALA A 261 -6.29 9.89 1.75
C ALA A 261 -7.40 9.27 0.89
N ASP A 262 -7.02 8.76 -0.29
CA ASP A 262 -7.96 8.33 -1.33
C ASP A 262 -8.18 6.81 -1.44
N ASP A 263 -7.23 6.00 -0.96
CA ASP A 263 -7.27 4.54 -1.15
C ASP A 263 -8.13 3.84 -0.11
N HIS A 264 -9.02 2.94 -0.54
CA HIS A 264 -9.84 2.15 0.38
C HIS A 264 -8.99 1.24 1.30
N PHE A 265 -7.87 0.73 0.81
CA PHE A 265 -6.95 -0.10 1.58
C PHE A 265 -5.72 0.69 2.02
N SER A 266 -5.48 0.76 3.34
CA SER A 266 -4.38 1.53 3.94
C SER A 266 -3.01 1.13 3.39
N TRP A 267 -2.84 -0.14 3.02
CA TRP A 267 -1.59 -0.65 2.49
C TRP A 267 -1.22 -0.03 1.15
N ALA A 268 -2.16 0.33 0.29
CA ALA A 268 -1.86 1.00 -0.98
C ALA A 268 -1.53 2.50 -0.80
N SER A 269 -1.97 3.10 0.32
CA SER A 269 -1.90 4.55 0.51
C SER A 269 -0.48 5.07 0.73
N PRO A 270 -0.09 6.20 0.10
CA PRO A 270 1.12 6.93 0.48
C PRO A 270 1.05 7.40 1.95
N SER A 271 -0.15 7.76 2.42
CA SER A 271 -0.40 8.26 3.78
C SER A 271 -0.60 7.14 4.83
N TRP A 272 -0.14 5.92 4.56
CA TRP A 272 -0.44 4.75 5.39
C TRP A 272 -0.13 4.91 6.88
N ARG A 273 0.85 5.73 7.25
CA ARG A 273 1.19 6.02 8.66
C ARG A 273 0.18 6.90 9.37
N ALA A 274 -0.39 7.89 8.69
CA ALA A 274 -1.49 8.66 9.24
C ALA A 274 -2.73 7.78 9.51
N ILE A 275 -2.79 6.61 8.88
CA ILE A 275 -3.86 5.61 9.07
C ILE A 275 -3.50 4.61 10.17
N VAL A 276 -2.30 4.02 10.11
CA VAL A 276 -1.88 2.91 10.98
C VAL A 276 -1.41 3.41 12.36
N ASP A 277 -0.72 4.55 12.44
CA ASP A 277 -0.20 5.05 13.72
C ASP A 277 -1.34 5.26 14.73
N PRO A 278 -2.47 5.94 14.42
CA PRO A 278 -3.59 6.07 15.37
C PRO A 278 -4.17 4.72 15.83
N MET A 279 -4.18 3.69 14.97
CA MET A 279 -4.64 2.35 15.35
C MET A 279 -3.71 1.70 16.36
N LEU A 280 -2.41 1.81 16.14
CA LEU A 280 -1.38 1.27 17.03
C LEU A 280 -1.30 2.05 18.35
N GLU A 281 -1.43 3.37 18.32
CA GLU A 281 -1.52 4.21 19.52
C GLU A 281 -2.74 3.85 20.37
N PHE A 282 -3.89 3.63 19.73
CA PHE A 282 -5.09 3.18 20.42
C PHE A 282 -4.96 1.77 21.01
N LEU A 283 -4.28 0.87 20.28
CA LEU A 283 -4.01 -0.50 20.71
C LEU A 283 -3.06 -0.55 21.91
N THR A 284 -1.96 0.21 21.86
CA THR A 284 -0.85 0.12 22.82
C THR A 284 -0.97 1.13 23.97
N GLY A 285 -1.68 2.24 23.77
CA GLY A 285 -1.72 3.37 24.69
C GLY A 285 -0.45 4.23 24.68
N ALA A 286 0.45 4.02 23.73
CA ALA A 286 1.73 4.73 23.60
C ALA A 286 1.90 5.29 22.18
N PRO A 287 2.60 6.43 22.03
CA PRO A 287 2.90 6.98 20.71
C PRO A 287 3.74 6.02 19.87
N VAL A 288 3.47 5.95 18.57
CA VAL A 288 4.28 5.16 17.63
C VAL A 288 5.57 5.90 17.31
N GLU A 289 6.70 5.24 17.50
CA GLU A 289 8.01 5.80 17.14
C GLU A 289 8.24 5.70 15.62
N ARG A 290 8.56 6.84 15.00
CA ARG A 290 9.02 6.91 13.61
C ARG A 290 10.50 6.58 13.53
N LEU A 291 10.81 5.29 13.58
CA LEU A 291 12.19 4.82 13.40
C LEU A 291 12.58 4.92 11.93
N ALA A 292 13.54 5.80 11.60
CA ALA A 292 14.18 5.80 10.29
C ALA A 292 14.97 4.50 10.12
N ALA A 293 14.53 3.61 9.23
CA ALA A 293 15.24 2.38 8.96
C ALA A 293 16.45 2.68 8.06
N ARG A 294 17.65 2.37 8.53
CA ARG A 294 18.86 2.47 7.71
C ARG A 294 19.01 1.22 6.86
N ARG A 295 19.22 1.38 5.56
CA ARG A 295 19.59 0.29 4.66
C ARG A 295 20.59 0.77 3.62
N PHE A 296 21.39 -0.17 3.11
CA PHE A 296 22.23 0.10 1.96
C PHE A 296 21.38 0.06 0.68
N ALA A 297 21.54 1.03 -0.22
CA ALA A 297 20.82 1.07 -1.49
C ALA A 297 21.62 1.81 -2.58
N THR A 298 21.21 1.63 -3.83
CA THR A 298 21.68 2.40 -4.99
C THR A 298 20.64 3.44 -5.35
N VAL A 299 21.04 4.70 -5.43
CA VAL A 299 20.18 5.85 -5.70
C VAL A 299 20.55 6.43 -7.05
N VAL A 300 19.54 6.61 -7.91
CA VAL A 300 19.66 7.26 -9.21
C VAL A 300 18.81 8.53 -9.20
N PHE A 301 19.41 9.63 -9.63
CA PHE A 301 18.69 10.85 -9.97
C PHE A 301 18.70 11.05 -11.49
N THR A 302 17.60 11.57 -12.02
CA THR A 302 17.49 12.02 -13.41
C THR A 302 16.93 13.43 -13.45
N ASP A 303 17.26 14.17 -14.52
CA ASP A 303 16.76 15.52 -14.79
C ASP A 303 16.65 15.73 -16.31
N ILE A 304 15.53 16.29 -16.79
CA ILE A 304 15.33 16.59 -18.21
C ILE A 304 16.12 17.84 -18.59
N VAL A 305 17.04 17.69 -19.54
CA VAL A 305 17.85 18.77 -20.07
C VAL A 305 16.96 19.84 -20.70
N ASP A 306 17.21 21.11 -20.37
CA ASP A 306 16.49 22.26 -20.91
C ASP A 306 14.96 22.25 -20.69
N SER A 307 14.48 21.56 -19.64
CA SER A 307 13.06 21.43 -19.30
C SER A 307 12.30 22.78 -19.27
N THR A 308 12.85 23.78 -18.58
CA THR A 308 12.24 25.11 -18.41
C THR A 308 12.15 25.85 -19.74
N ARG A 309 13.20 25.76 -20.57
CA ARG A 309 13.22 26.38 -21.90
C ARG A 309 12.20 25.69 -22.82
N THR A 310 12.14 24.37 -22.77
CA THR A 310 11.25 23.55 -23.59
C THR A 310 9.78 23.78 -23.23
N SER A 311 9.45 23.85 -21.93
CA SER A 311 8.12 24.19 -21.44
C SER A 311 7.66 25.58 -21.89
N GLY A 312 8.56 26.58 -21.90
CA GLY A 312 8.24 27.93 -22.38
C GLY A 312 7.94 28.02 -23.87
N VAL A 313 8.52 27.12 -24.68
CA VAL A 313 8.31 27.06 -26.13
C VAL A 313 7.06 26.25 -26.50
N LEU A 314 6.83 25.11 -25.84
CA LEU A 314 5.72 24.20 -26.17
C LEU A 314 4.38 24.62 -25.54
N GLY A 315 4.44 25.38 -24.44
CA GLY A 315 3.27 25.69 -23.62
C GLY A 315 2.82 24.51 -22.75
N ASP A 316 2.08 24.82 -21.69
CA ASP A 316 1.80 23.89 -20.58
C ASP A 316 1.14 22.58 -21.01
N ALA A 317 0.19 22.61 -21.96
CA ALA A 317 -0.56 21.42 -22.35
C ALA A 317 0.31 20.41 -23.11
N ALA A 318 1.13 20.88 -24.04
CA ALA A 318 2.05 20.02 -24.80
C ALA A 318 3.21 19.54 -23.91
N TRP A 319 3.70 20.38 -23.00
CA TRP A 319 4.70 19.99 -22.02
C TRP A 319 4.20 18.89 -21.07
N ARG A 320 2.94 18.98 -20.59
CA ARG A 320 2.33 17.91 -19.80
C ARG A 320 2.32 16.57 -20.54
N ALA A 321 1.97 16.56 -21.83
CA ALA A 321 1.99 15.31 -22.60
C ALA A 321 3.40 14.69 -22.71
N VAL A 322 4.44 15.53 -22.84
CA VAL A 322 5.84 15.08 -22.83
C VAL A 322 6.22 14.49 -21.47
N LEU A 323 5.82 15.14 -20.37
CA LEU A 323 6.04 14.61 -19.02
C LEU A 323 5.29 13.29 -18.78
N ASP A 324 4.06 13.17 -19.27
CA ASP A 324 3.28 11.93 -19.17
C ASP A 324 3.97 10.76 -19.91
N ASP A 325 4.50 11.03 -21.12
CA ASP A 325 5.25 10.03 -21.89
C ASP A 325 6.58 9.66 -21.21
N HIS A 326 7.30 10.66 -20.69
CA HIS A 326 8.52 10.46 -19.89
C HIS A 326 8.25 9.58 -18.67
N ASP A 327 7.28 9.97 -17.82
CA ASP A 327 7.00 9.30 -16.55
C ASP A 327 6.53 7.87 -16.77
N ARG A 328 5.72 7.64 -17.80
CA ARG A 328 5.25 6.29 -18.16
C ARG A 328 6.42 5.39 -18.59
N LEU A 329 7.28 5.86 -19.50
CA LEU A 329 8.41 5.07 -19.97
C LEU A 329 9.43 4.83 -18.84
N ALA A 330 9.71 5.88 -18.06
CA ALA A 330 10.67 5.80 -16.97
C ALA A 330 10.21 4.80 -15.89
N ARG A 331 8.95 4.86 -15.45
CA ARG A 331 8.38 3.88 -14.51
C ARG A 331 8.48 2.45 -15.04
N LYS A 332 8.19 2.24 -16.33
CA LYS A 332 8.31 0.91 -16.96
C LYS A 332 9.74 0.37 -16.92
N LEU A 333 10.74 1.20 -17.21
CA LEU A 333 12.16 0.79 -17.17
C LEU A 333 12.62 0.55 -15.73
N VAL A 334 12.26 1.44 -14.80
CA VAL A 334 12.57 1.28 -13.38
C VAL A 334 12.01 -0.04 -12.85
N ASP A 335 10.75 -0.33 -13.13
CA ASP A 335 10.11 -1.59 -12.76
C ASP A 335 10.81 -2.81 -13.40
N HIS A 336 11.18 -2.71 -14.68
CA HIS A 336 11.87 -3.79 -15.40
C HIS A 336 13.20 -4.18 -14.77
N HIS A 337 13.94 -3.20 -14.26
CA HIS A 337 15.22 -3.41 -13.58
C HIS A 337 15.08 -3.67 -12.06
N GLY A 338 13.86 -3.76 -11.55
CA GLY A 338 13.59 -4.03 -10.13
C GLY A 338 13.90 -2.85 -9.22
N GLY A 339 13.77 -1.62 -9.73
CA GLY A 339 13.85 -0.39 -8.94
C GLY A 339 12.49 0.15 -8.55
N ARG A 340 12.53 1.26 -7.81
CA ARG A 340 11.33 2.01 -7.41
C ARG A 340 11.54 3.50 -7.61
N VAL A 341 10.59 4.15 -8.26
CA VAL A 341 10.50 5.62 -8.26
C VAL A 341 10.02 6.08 -6.89
N VAL A 342 10.86 6.81 -6.16
CA VAL A 342 10.54 7.38 -4.85
C VAL A 342 9.63 8.59 -5.01
N LYS A 343 10.01 9.53 -5.88
CA LYS A 343 9.23 10.74 -6.20
C LYS A 343 9.72 11.38 -7.49
N SER A 344 8.85 12.20 -8.09
CA SER A 344 9.22 13.16 -9.14
C SER A 344 9.69 14.46 -8.50
N THR A 345 10.70 15.10 -9.10
CA THR A 345 11.17 16.45 -8.77
C THR A 345 10.61 17.51 -9.72
N GLY A 346 9.61 17.16 -10.54
CA GLY A 346 9.03 17.99 -11.59
C GLY A 346 9.45 17.50 -12.96
N ASP A 347 10.70 17.76 -13.32
CA ASP A 347 11.38 17.37 -14.56
C ASP A 347 12.43 16.27 -14.35
N GLY A 348 12.42 15.64 -13.17
CA GLY A 348 13.38 14.62 -12.79
C GLY A 348 12.77 13.56 -11.88
N LEU A 349 13.54 12.50 -11.63
CA LEU A 349 13.11 11.37 -10.80
C LEU A 349 14.16 11.05 -9.75
N LEU A 350 13.69 10.74 -8.54
CA LEU A 350 14.46 10.04 -7.53
C LEU A 350 14.10 8.56 -7.56
N ILE A 351 15.08 7.71 -7.82
CA ILE A 351 14.89 6.28 -8.02
C ILE A 351 15.83 5.52 -7.08
N VAL A 352 15.35 4.40 -6.53
CA VAL A 352 16.13 3.53 -5.63
C VAL A 352 16.13 2.09 -6.12
N PHE A 353 17.27 1.42 -5.96
CA PHE A 353 17.51 0.01 -6.29
C PHE A 353 18.24 -0.67 -5.14
N ASP A 354 18.08 -1.99 -5.02
CA ASP A 354 18.78 -2.76 -3.99
C ASP A 354 20.21 -3.13 -4.41
N ALA A 355 20.53 -3.14 -5.71
CA ALA A 355 21.88 -3.44 -6.23
C ALA A 355 22.42 -2.37 -7.22
N PRO A 356 23.75 -2.10 -7.23
CA PRO A 356 24.38 -1.16 -8.15
C PRO A 356 24.15 -1.47 -9.63
N SER A 357 24.19 -2.76 -10.00
CA SER A 357 23.98 -3.20 -11.39
C SER A 357 22.59 -2.81 -11.91
N GLN A 358 21.55 -2.95 -11.09
CA GLN A 358 20.19 -2.56 -11.47
C GLN A 358 20.08 -1.07 -11.74
N GLY A 359 20.66 -0.24 -10.88
CA GLY A 359 20.66 1.22 -11.07
C GLY A 359 21.48 1.65 -12.28
N VAL A 360 22.61 1.01 -12.54
CA VAL A 360 23.46 1.27 -13.71
C VAL A 360 22.76 0.86 -15.00
N ASP A 361 22.19 -0.34 -15.06
CA ASP A 361 21.50 -0.83 -16.26
C ASP A 361 20.24 -0.01 -16.55
N CYS A 362 19.47 0.34 -15.51
CA CYS A 362 18.30 1.19 -15.65
C CYS A 362 18.66 2.62 -16.09
N GLY A 363 19.68 3.23 -15.50
CA GLY A 363 20.14 4.58 -15.88
C GLY A 363 20.54 4.66 -17.36
N ARG A 364 21.28 3.67 -17.86
CA ARG A 364 21.63 3.56 -19.29
C ARG A 364 20.40 3.41 -20.17
N ALA A 365 19.46 2.53 -19.78
CA ALA A 365 18.22 2.33 -20.51
C ALA A 365 17.37 3.62 -20.55
N LEU A 366 17.26 4.35 -19.43
CA LEU A 366 16.56 5.63 -19.36
C LEU A 366 17.15 6.65 -20.33
N CYS A 367 18.47 6.88 -20.29
CA CYS A 367 19.14 7.81 -21.20
C CYS A 367 18.93 7.41 -22.67
N HIS A 368 19.02 6.12 -22.99
CA HIS A 368 18.87 5.63 -24.37
C HIS A 368 17.43 5.74 -24.89
N GLU A 369 16.46 5.19 -24.17
CA GLU A 369 15.07 5.08 -24.62
C GLU A 369 14.37 6.45 -24.63
N LEU A 370 14.64 7.32 -23.66
CA LEU A 370 14.09 8.69 -23.64
C LEU A 370 14.69 9.55 -24.74
N ALA A 371 15.97 9.39 -25.05
CA ALA A 371 16.59 10.07 -26.20
C ALA A 371 15.90 9.67 -27.52
N GLY A 372 15.46 8.41 -27.65
CA GLY A 372 14.65 7.93 -28.78
C GLY A 372 13.29 8.64 -28.93
N LEU A 373 12.76 9.20 -27.84
CA LEU A 373 11.56 10.04 -27.83
C LEU A 373 11.86 11.55 -27.99
N GLY A 374 13.13 11.92 -28.19
CA GLY A 374 13.56 13.31 -28.23
C GLY A 374 13.67 13.98 -26.86
N ILE A 375 13.64 13.21 -25.78
CA ILE A 375 13.76 13.69 -24.40
C ILE A 375 15.19 13.41 -23.92
N GLN A 376 16.02 14.45 -23.88
CA GLN A 376 17.37 14.33 -23.34
C GLN A 376 17.32 14.46 -21.81
N ILE A 377 17.95 13.54 -21.11
CA ILE A 377 18.11 13.59 -19.66
C ILE A 377 19.59 13.60 -19.30
N ARG A 378 19.93 14.20 -18.16
CA ARG A 378 21.17 13.91 -17.43
C ARG A 378 20.82 13.00 -16.25
N ALA A 379 21.76 12.14 -15.86
CA ALA A 379 21.52 11.22 -14.75
C ALA A 379 22.79 10.99 -13.91
N GLY A 380 22.58 10.62 -12.65
CA GLY A 380 23.66 10.33 -11.71
C GLY A 380 23.33 9.17 -10.77
N VAL A 381 24.32 8.32 -10.47
CA VAL A 381 24.17 7.17 -9.58
C VAL A 381 25.22 7.12 -8.47
N HIS A 382 24.75 6.79 -7.27
CA HIS A 382 25.59 6.48 -6.12
C HIS A 382 24.99 5.32 -5.30
N ALA A 383 25.85 4.59 -4.56
CA ALA A 383 25.43 3.52 -3.67
C ALA A 383 25.98 3.77 -2.26
N GLY A 384 25.12 3.66 -1.26
CA GLY A 384 25.47 3.96 0.13
C GLY A 384 24.32 3.69 1.10
N GLU A 385 24.57 3.94 2.39
CA GLU A 385 23.50 3.88 3.40
C GLU A 385 22.52 5.05 3.23
N ILE A 386 21.23 4.70 3.20
CA ILE A 386 20.11 5.62 3.18
C ILE A 386 19.24 5.42 4.42
N GLU A 387 18.58 6.48 4.84
CA GLU A 387 17.48 6.44 5.79
C GLU A 387 16.17 6.36 5.02
N VAL A 388 15.47 5.24 5.16
CA VAL A 388 14.13 5.06 4.62
C VAL A 388 13.14 5.66 5.61
N ARG A 389 12.38 6.62 5.12
CA ARG A 389 11.31 7.27 5.84
C ARG A 389 10.02 6.51 5.62
N ASP A 390 9.08 6.78 6.49
CA ASP A 390 7.83 6.04 6.58
C ASP A 390 6.93 6.21 5.35
N ASP A 391 6.99 7.34 4.66
CA ASP A 391 6.31 7.64 3.39
C ASP A 391 6.97 6.99 2.16
N LEU A 392 7.90 6.05 2.36
CA LEU A 392 8.80 5.48 1.35
C LEU A 392 9.76 6.49 0.72
N ASP A 393 9.82 7.72 1.24
CA ASP A 393 10.86 8.69 0.91
C ASP A 393 12.20 8.24 1.48
N ILE A 394 13.28 8.77 0.93
CA ILE A 394 14.63 8.43 1.35
C ILE A 394 15.43 9.69 1.64
N ALA A 395 16.27 9.61 2.66
CA ALA A 395 17.17 10.68 3.07
C ALA A 395 18.56 10.12 3.36
N GLY A 396 19.51 11.02 3.56
CA GLY A 396 20.88 10.67 3.96
C GLY A 396 21.92 11.14 2.95
N ILE A 397 23.18 10.98 3.34
CA ILE A 397 24.32 11.47 2.57
C ILE A 397 24.40 10.82 1.19
N ALA A 398 24.05 9.53 1.09
CA ALA A 398 24.07 8.81 -0.19
C ALA A 398 23.05 9.37 -1.20
N VAL A 399 21.88 9.81 -0.72
CA VAL A 399 20.85 10.47 -1.55
C VAL A 399 21.38 11.80 -2.07
N ASN A 400 21.96 12.62 -1.18
CA ASN A 400 22.54 13.90 -1.57
C ASN A 400 23.68 13.71 -2.57
N LEU A 401 24.52 12.69 -2.38
CA LEU A 401 25.64 12.42 -3.27
C LEU A 401 25.16 12.02 -4.67
N ALA A 402 24.17 11.12 -4.77
CA ALA A 402 23.58 10.75 -6.06
C ALA A 402 23.06 11.99 -6.83
N ALA A 403 22.36 12.89 -6.14
CA ALA A 403 21.90 14.15 -6.75
C ALA A 403 23.05 15.05 -7.20
N ARG A 404 24.18 15.09 -6.47
CA ARG A 404 25.36 15.87 -6.89
C ARG A 404 26.10 15.23 -8.05
N VAL A 405 26.10 13.91 -8.16
CA VAL A 405 26.67 13.21 -9.32
C VAL A 405 25.83 13.52 -10.57
N GLU A 406 24.50 13.53 -10.45
CA GLU A 406 23.58 13.89 -11.53
C GLU A 406 23.81 15.34 -11.99
N GLN A 407 23.90 16.29 -11.05
CA GLN A 407 24.16 17.70 -11.37
C GLN A 407 25.53 17.96 -12.01
N ALA A 408 26.52 17.12 -11.72
CA ALA A 408 27.84 17.21 -12.34
C ALA A 408 27.84 16.63 -13.77
N ALA A 409 26.88 15.75 -14.10
CA ALA A 409 26.79 15.11 -15.39
C ALA A 409 26.51 16.13 -16.51
N SER A 410 27.17 15.92 -17.64
CA SER A 410 26.89 16.70 -18.84
C SER A 410 25.54 16.32 -19.43
N ASP A 411 24.97 17.22 -20.22
CA ASP A 411 23.68 16.98 -20.89
C ASP A 411 23.71 15.69 -21.72
N GLY A 412 22.72 14.81 -21.50
CA GLY A 412 22.63 13.52 -22.18
C GLY A 412 23.54 12.42 -21.61
N GLU A 413 24.33 12.72 -20.57
CA GLU A 413 25.23 11.74 -19.96
C GLU A 413 24.68 11.16 -18.64
N PHE A 414 25.11 9.93 -18.36
CA PHE A 414 24.84 9.24 -17.10
C PHE A 414 26.15 9.02 -16.34
N TRP A 415 26.27 9.61 -15.16
CA TRP A 415 27.50 9.55 -14.37
C TRP A 415 27.35 8.70 -13.11
N ALA A 416 28.46 8.13 -12.64
CA ALA A 416 28.54 7.31 -11.45
C ALA A 416 29.67 7.80 -10.53
N SER A 417 29.45 7.68 -9.23
CA SER A 417 30.51 7.81 -8.23
C SER A 417 31.53 6.66 -8.29
N SER A 418 32.73 6.88 -7.76
CA SER A 418 33.75 5.84 -7.58
C SER A 418 33.24 4.60 -6.82
N THR A 419 32.39 4.79 -5.79
CA THR A 419 31.79 3.69 -5.03
C THR A 419 31.02 2.72 -5.93
N VAL A 420 30.19 3.25 -6.84
CA VAL A 420 29.42 2.41 -7.77
C VAL A 420 30.36 1.70 -8.74
N ARG A 421 31.36 2.40 -9.28
CA ARG A 421 32.37 1.81 -10.18
C ARG A 421 33.10 0.65 -9.50
N ASP A 422 33.52 0.82 -8.25
CA ASP A 422 34.24 -0.19 -7.48
C ASP A 422 33.36 -1.39 -7.11
N MET A 423 32.07 -1.17 -6.83
CA MET A 423 31.10 -2.25 -6.61
C MET A 423 30.75 -3.04 -7.89
N MET A 424 31.01 -2.44 -9.06
CA MET A 424 30.74 -3.02 -10.38
C MET A 424 31.97 -3.71 -11.01
N LEU A 425 33.05 -3.90 -10.25
CA LEU A 425 34.23 -4.63 -10.72
C LEU A 425 33.87 -6.07 -11.14
N GLY A 426 34.22 -6.42 -12.39
CA GLY A 426 33.86 -7.71 -12.99
C GLY A 426 32.52 -7.70 -13.74
N GLY A 427 31.78 -6.59 -13.71
CA GLY A 427 30.60 -6.37 -14.55
C GLY A 427 30.94 -5.99 -15.99
N SER A 428 29.91 -5.88 -16.82
CA SER A 428 30.02 -5.50 -18.25
C SER A 428 29.94 -4.00 -18.52
N ALA A 429 29.58 -3.18 -17.53
CA ALA A 429 29.47 -1.73 -17.68
C ALA A 429 30.85 -1.07 -17.83
N HIS A 430 30.96 -0.10 -18.74
CA HIS A 430 32.18 0.63 -18.98
C HIS A 430 32.12 1.98 -18.26
N PHE A 431 33.21 2.36 -17.58
CA PHE A 431 33.28 3.56 -16.75
C PHE A 431 34.44 4.45 -17.23
N ASP A 432 34.10 5.55 -17.90
CA ASP A 432 35.06 6.52 -18.42
C ASP A 432 35.32 7.60 -17.38
N ASP A 433 36.58 7.72 -16.94
CA ASP A 433 36.99 8.64 -15.89
C ASP A 433 36.78 10.11 -16.29
N ARG A 434 36.06 10.85 -15.43
CA ARG A 434 35.80 12.30 -15.56
C ARG A 434 36.58 13.13 -14.53
N GLY A 435 37.54 12.51 -13.85
CA GLY A 435 38.43 13.17 -12.90
C GLY A 435 37.77 13.44 -11.55
N ASP A 436 38.45 14.24 -10.74
CA ASP A 436 38.04 14.60 -9.39
C ASP A 436 37.15 15.86 -9.40
N HIS A 437 36.03 15.80 -8.67
CA HIS A 437 35.05 16.87 -8.56
C HIS A 437 34.81 17.24 -7.09
N GLU A 438 34.67 18.53 -6.81
CA GLU A 438 34.14 19.00 -5.54
C GLU A 438 32.61 19.10 -5.64
N LEU A 439 31.91 18.32 -4.81
CA LEU A 439 30.46 18.24 -4.84
C LEU A 439 29.86 19.16 -3.77
N LYS A 440 28.93 20.03 -4.17
CA LYS A 440 28.33 21.03 -3.26
C LYS A 440 27.73 20.37 -2.01
N GLY A 441 28.30 20.67 -0.84
CA GLY A 441 27.82 20.20 0.46
C GLY A 441 28.20 18.77 0.79
N ILE A 442 29.17 18.19 0.08
CA ILE A 442 29.79 16.89 0.39
C ILE A 442 31.26 17.13 0.66
N ASP A 443 31.78 16.58 1.75
CA ASP A 443 33.19 16.74 2.09
C ASP A 443 34.10 15.95 1.14
N GLY A 444 35.24 16.55 0.79
CA GLY A 444 36.29 15.93 -0.03
C GLY A 444 36.08 16.03 -1.54
N THR A 445 37.05 15.49 -2.28
CA THR A 445 36.98 15.35 -3.74
C THR A 445 36.49 13.96 -4.11
N TRP A 446 35.62 13.90 -5.12
CA TRP A 446 34.99 12.67 -5.57
C TRP A 446 35.33 12.41 -7.02
N ARG A 447 35.90 11.25 -7.31
CA ARG A 447 36.17 10.83 -8.68
C ARG A 447 34.89 10.31 -9.32
N LEU A 448 34.53 10.90 -10.46
CA LEU A 448 33.31 10.59 -11.19
C LEU A 448 33.62 9.88 -12.50
N PHE A 449 32.67 9.09 -12.97
CA PHE A 449 32.80 8.29 -14.18
C PHE A 449 31.56 8.43 -15.03
N ALA A 450 31.70 8.67 -16.33
CA ALA A 450 30.59 8.48 -17.25
C ALA A 450 30.38 6.98 -17.50
N VAL A 451 29.14 6.55 -17.51
CA VAL A 451 28.75 5.17 -17.74
C VAL A 451 28.33 5.00 -19.19
N ALA A 452 29.05 4.14 -19.94
CA ALA A 452 28.78 3.85 -21.35
C ALA A 452 28.05 2.52 -21.54
#